data_AF-W6R4V6-F1
#
_entry.id   AF-W6R4V6-F1
#
_cell.length_a   1.000
_cell.length_b   1.000
_cell.length_c   1.000
_cell.angle_alpha   90.00
_cell.angle_beta   90.00
_cell.angle_gamma   90.00
#
_symmetry.space_group_name_H-M   'P 1'
#
loop_
_entity.id
_entity.type
_entity.pdbx_description
1 polymer ?
#
loop_
_entity_poly.entity_id
_entity_poly.type
_entity_poly.pdbx_seq_one_letter_code
_entity_poly.pdbx_strand_id
1 'polypeptide(L)'
;MTVIDANRMHEIEQRYPEYFKRSFQQRFGGLMAVIATLVYALYATWFFDLPKLLADAHWERVGLYLSQWVSYDVQPEFRIGDDGIAVKYPRFSPLGDDPHPNWVINNPDGSVTVSVSGTGRTVAVSKTETTVTARGVSVPVEVSSGAPKVIGPVPSWMTVYDDNVLADLGFAGDVSISVDRVKVRKRFLGWANFVFDTQSPFFDKPVGEVLSLIVSGPELTRPIQPVARIRQCLEQQRLAAWRRLDQAVPDHRHGLPRHAARRPAGLSAGLLRRAQHHAEPRGQPGAEASL
;
A
#
# COMPACT_ATOMS: atom_id res chain seq x y z
N MET A 1 46.99 3.00 38.06
CA MET A 1 47.39 3.71 36.84
C MET A 1 48.85 4.10 37.00
N THR A 2 49.76 3.44 36.29
CA THR A 2 51.19 3.75 36.34
C THR A 2 51.45 4.97 35.45
N VAL A 3 51.87 6.07 36.05
CA VAL A 3 52.29 7.27 35.32
C VAL A 3 53.66 6.97 34.71
N ILE A 4 53.78 7.11 33.39
CA ILE A 4 55.06 6.95 32.68
C ILE A 4 55.94 8.15 33.01
N ASP A 5 57.17 7.89 33.46
CA ASP A 5 58.17 8.90 33.80
C ASP A 5 58.66 9.65 32.54
N ALA A 6 58.95 10.96 32.67
CA ALA A 6 59.28 11.82 31.54
C ALA A 6 60.55 11.37 30.79
N ASN A 7 61.52 10.82 31.52
CA ASN A 7 62.74 10.26 30.93
C ASN A 7 62.46 9.00 30.10
N ARG A 8 61.53 8.14 30.56
CA ARG A 8 61.10 6.94 29.81
C ARG A 8 60.33 7.30 28.55
N MET A 9 59.53 8.36 28.59
CA MET A 9 58.85 8.88 27.40
C MET A 9 59.85 9.35 26.33
N HIS A 10 60.88 10.09 26.74
CA HIS A 10 61.90 10.61 25.82
C HIS A 10 62.78 9.50 25.23
N GLU A 11 63.11 8.47 26.00
CA GLU A 11 63.83 7.28 25.52
C GLU A 11 63.03 6.54 24.42
N ILE A 12 61.71 6.42 24.59
CA ILE A 12 60.81 5.77 23.60
C ILE A 12 60.68 6.64 22.34
N GLU A 13 60.57 7.97 22.49
CA GLU A 13 60.49 8.92 21.37
C GLU A 13 61.77 8.90 20.51
N GLN A 14 62.95 8.86 21.14
CA GLN A 14 64.23 8.77 20.42
C GLN A 14 64.44 7.41 19.76
N ARG A 15 63.93 6.33 20.37
CA ARG A 15 64.09 4.96 19.84
C ARG A 15 63.19 4.67 18.65
N TYR A 16 62.01 5.30 18.58
CA TYR A 16 61.07 5.09 17.48
C TYR A 16 60.46 6.39 16.92
N PRO A 17 61.30 7.31 16.40
CA PRO A 17 60.84 8.60 15.91
C PRO A 17 59.87 8.49 14.71
N GLU A 18 59.88 7.37 13.99
CA GLU A 18 58.96 7.09 12.88
C GLU A 18 57.49 6.95 13.31
N TYR A 19 57.20 6.47 14.52
CA TYR A 19 55.80 6.29 14.97
C TYR A 19 55.16 7.59 15.47
N PHE A 20 55.95 8.58 15.85
CA PHE A 20 55.46 9.87 16.38
C PHE A 20 55.25 10.94 15.30
N LYS A 21 55.70 10.70 14.06
CA LYS A 21 55.47 11.61 12.92
C LYS A 21 54.12 11.30 12.27
N ARG A 22 53.04 11.90 12.79
CA ARG A 22 51.72 11.85 12.13
C ARG A 22 51.81 12.54 10.77
N SER A 23 51.46 11.83 9.69
CA SER A 23 51.58 12.38 8.34
C SER A 23 50.64 13.57 8.13
N PHE A 24 51.00 14.50 7.24
CA PHE A 24 50.19 15.68 6.93
C PHE A 24 48.74 15.32 6.57
N GLN A 25 48.55 14.22 5.83
CA GLN A 25 47.23 13.68 5.48
C GLN A 25 46.46 13.12 6.69
N GLN A 26 47.13 12.52 7.67
CA GLN A 26 46.46 12.04 8.90
C GLN A 26 46.11 13.17 9.88
N ARG A 27 46.74 14.34 9.74
CA ARG A 27 46.48 15.54 10.56
C ARG A 27 45.42 16.45 9.92
N PHE A 28 45.46 16.63 8.61
CA PHE A 28 44.59 17.56 7.88
C PHE A 28 43.59 16.87 6.93
N GLY A 29 43.57 15.54 6.86
CA GLY A 29 42.72 14.79 5.92
C GLY A 29 41.23 15.11 6.05
N GLY A 30 40.71 15.22 7.28
CA GLY A 30 39.32 15.63 7.50
C GLY A 30 39.03 17.05 7.00
N LEU A 31 39.95 18.00 7.25
CA LEU A 31 39.83 19.37 6.76
C LEU A 31 39.87 19.41 5.22
N MET A 32 40.77 18.64 4.60
CA MET A 32 40.87 18.53 3.14
C MET A 32 39.63 17.90 2.53
N ALA A 33 39.04 16.89 3.19
CA ALA A 33 37.78 16.30 2.74
C ALA A 33 36.64 17.33 2.75
N VAL A 34 36.50 18.11 3.84
CA VAL A 34 35.51 19.19 3.92
C VAL A 34 35.76 20.25 2.84
N ILE A 35 37.00 20.69 2.65
CA ILE A 35 37.35 21.65 1.59
C ILE A 35 36.99 21.08 0.21
N ALA A 36 37.33 19.81 -0.06
CA ALA A 36 36.99 19.16 -1.31
C ALA A 36 35.48 19.08 -1.52
N THR A 37 34.69 18.78 -0.47
CA THR A 37 33.23 18.79 -0.53
C THR A 37 32.67 20.18 -0.83
N LEU A 38 33.20 21.23 -0.20
CA LEU A 38 32.77 22.62 -0.43
C LEU A 38 33.11 23.08 -1.85
N VAL A 39 34.32 22.78 -2.33
CA VAL A 39 34.74 23.07 -3.70
C VAL A 39 33.88 22.32 -4.70
N TYR A 40 33.56 21.05 -4.43
CA TYR A 40 32.68 20.26 -5.27
C TYR A 40 31.25 20.81 -5.29
N ALA A 41 30.71 21.22 -4.13
CA ALA A 41 29.38 21.83 -4.05
C ALA A 41 29.33 23.15 -4.83
N LEU A 42 30.35 24.00 -4.70
CA LEU A 42 30.47 25.24 -5.46
C LEU A 42 30.57 24.96 -6.97
N TYR A 43 31.38 23.99 -7.35
CA TYR A 43 31.46 23.52 -8.73
C TYR A 43 30.11 23.02 -9.24
N ALA A 44 29.38 22.22 -8.46
CA ALA A 44 28.06 21.72 -8.85
C ALA A 44 27.04 22.86 -9.00
N THR A 45 27.02 23.83 -8.08
CA THR A 45 26.15 25.01 -8.17
C THR A 45 26.42 25.82 -9.44
N TRP A 46 27.70 25.97 -9.80
CA TRP A 46 28.09 26.66 -11.04
C TRP A 46 27.81 25.82 -12.30
N PHE A 47 28.17 24.53 -12.30
CA PHE A 47 28.03 23.61 -13.44
C PHE A 47 26.57 23.42 -13.86
N PHE A 48 25.65 23.33 -12.89
CA PHE A 48 24.21 23.21 -13.17
C PHE A 48 23.51 24.57 -13.31
N ASP A 49 24.25 25.69 -13.23
CA ASP A 49 23.69 27.05 -13.26
C ASP A 49 22.50 27.22 -12.30
N LEU A 50 22.62 26.64 -11.08
CA LEU A 50 21.55 26.60 -10.09
C LEU A 50 20.98 27.99 -9.75
N PRO A 51 21.78 29.06 -9.62
CA PRO A 51 21.24 30.39 -9.31
C PRO A 51 20.25 30.87 -10.38
N LYS A 52 20.58 30.64 -11.66
CA LYS A 52 19.70 30.99 -12.77
C LYS A 52 18.45 30.13 -12.79
N LEU A 53 18.59 28.83 -12.60
CA LEU A 53 17.46 27.90 -12.51
C LEU A 53 16.49 28.29 -11.37
N LEU A 54 17.01 28.68 -10.20
CA LEU A 54 16.21 29.10 -9.07
C LEU A 54 15.52 30.45 -9.29
N ALA A 55 16.15 31.36 -10.04
CA ALA A 55 15.57 32.66 -10.39
C ALA A 55 14.47 32.54 -11.45
N ASP A 56 14.68 31.68 -12.45
CA ASP A 56 13.73 31.42 -13.54
C ASP A 56 12.66 30.37 -13.13
N ALA A 57 12.81 29.73 -11.97
CA ALA A 57 11.85 28.75 -11.47
C ALA A 57 10.51 29.42 -11.17
N HIS A 58 9.46 28.85 -11.75
CA HIS A 58 8.08 29.22 -11.42
C HIS A 58 7.68 28.63 -10.05
N TRP A 59 8.10 29.29 -8.97
CA TRP A 59 7.79 28.92 -7.59
C TRP A 59 6.29 28.83 -7.31
N GLU A 60 5.48 29.55 -8.08
CA GLU A 60 4.02 29.50 -8.02
C GLU A 60 3.49 28.10 -8.34
N ARG A 61 4.21 27.35 -9.19
CA ARG A 61 3.85 25.99 -9.59
C ARG A 61 4.43 24.92 -8.68
N VAL A 62 5.43 25.25 -7.85
CA VAL A 62 6.05 24.27 -6.93
C VAL A 62 5.01 23.68 -5.99
N GLY A 63 4.07 24.50 -5.49
CA GLY A 63 2.95 24.00 -4.69
C GLY A 63 2.07 23.00 -5.45
N LEU A 64 1.80 23.26 -6.73
CA LEU A 64 1.05 22.34 -7.60
C LEU A 64 1.82 21.04 -7.84
N TYR A 65 3.11 21.12 -8.16
CA TYR A 65 3.95 19.93 -8.37
C TYR A 65 4.11 19.11 -7.09
N LEU A 66 4.31 19.76 -5.94
CA LEU A 66 4.35 19.09 -4.64
C LEU A 66 3.02 18.40 -4.34
N SER A 67 1.90 19.05 -4.63
CA SER A 67 0.58 18.42 -4.48
C SER A 67 0.43 17.19 -5.37
N GLN A 68 0.93 17.22 -6.62
CA GLN A 68 0.92 16.08 -7.53
C GLN A 68 1.86 14.96 -7.06
N TRP A 69 2.94 15.29 -6.35
CA TRP A 69 3.86 14.30 -5.81
C TRP A 69 3.28 13.56 -4.59
N VAL A 70 2.48 14.26 -3.79
CA VAL A 70 1.88 13.74 -2.55
C VAL A 70 0.40 13.37 -2.72
N SER A 71 -0.12 13.39 -3.96
CA SER A 71 -1.48 12.95 -4.25
C SER A 71 -1.54 11.99 -5.41
N TYR A 72 -2.55 11.14 -5.37
CA TYR A 72 -3.01 10.42 -6.54
C TYR A 72 -4.48 10.76 -6.78
N ASP A 73 -4.91 10.66 -8.03
CA ASP A 73 -6.25 11.05 -8.44
C ASP A 73 -7.01 9.87 -9.07
N VAL A 74 -8.30 9.81 -8.76
CA VAL A 74 -9.24 8.90 -9.40
C VAL A 74 -10.25 9.75 -10.17
N GLN A 75 -10.48 9.39 -11.44
CA GLN A 75 -11.33 10.16 -12.36
C GLN A 75 -12.48 9.29 -12.91
N PRO A 76 -13.53 8.97 -12.14
CA PRO A 76 -14.75 8.41 -12.70
C PRO A 76 -15.36 9.38 -13.74
N GLU A 77 -15.81 8.80 -14.84
CA GLU A 77 -16.56 9.47 -15.90
C GLU A 77 -18.00 8.94 -15.90
N PHE A 78 -18.96 9.82 -15.69
CA PHE A 78 -20.40 9.53 -15.73
C PHE A 78 -20.93 10.00 -17.08
N ARG A 79 -21.22 9.07 -17.98
CA ARG A 79 -21.81 9.39 -19.28
C ARG A 79 -23.32 9.37 -19.17
N ILE A 80 -23.96 10.46 -19.59
CA ILE A 80 -25.41 10.61 -19.56
C ILE A 80 -25.90 10.18 -20.96
N GLY A 81 -26.61 9.06 -21.02
CA GLY A 81 -27.25 8.57 -22.24
C GLY A 81 -28.74 8.32 -22.02
N ASP A 82 -29.46 8.01 -23.12
CA ASP A 82 -30.90 7.76 -23.09
C ASP A 82 -31.26 6.59 -22.15
N ASP A 83 -30.44 5.54 -22.17
CA ASP A 83 -30.59 4.31 -21.39
C ASP A 83 -30.22 4.45 -19.90
N GLY A 84 -29.62 5.56 -19.47
CA GLY A 84 -29.19 5.77 -18.08
C GLY A 84 -27.83 6.45 -17.93
N ILE A 85 -27.32 6.49 -16.69
CA ILE A 85 -26.00 7.02 -16.36
C ILE A 85 -24.99 5.86 -16.34
N ALA A 86 -24.09 5.83 -17.32
CA ALA A 86 -23.03 4.82 -17.38
C ALA A 86 -21.77 5.33 -16.66
N VAL A 87 -21.33 4.61 -15.61
CA VAL A 87 -20.08 4.89 -14.91
C VAL A 87 -18.93 4.20 -15.64
N LYS A 88 -17.92 4.97 -16.05
CA LYS A 88 -16.72 4.46 -16.71
C LYS A 88 -15.47 4.91 -15.95
N TYR A 89 -14.57 3.97 -15.71
CA TYR A 89 -13.24 4.26 -15.16
C TYR A 89 -12.18 4.21 -16.27
N PRO A 90 -11.13 5.05 -16.20
CA PRO A 90 -10.00 4.96 -17.11
C PRO A 90 -9.30 3.60 -17.01
N ARG A 91 -8.72 3.12 -18.12
CA ARG A 91 -8.02 1.82 -18.18
C ARG A 91 -6.90 1.65 -17.14
N PHE A 92 -6.26 2.75 -16.75
CA PHE A 92 -5.20 2.77 -15.74
C PHE A 92 -5.68 3.31 -14.39
N SER A 93 -6.97 3.11 -14.07
CA SER A 93 -7.50 3.47 -12.76
C SER A 93 -6.86 2.61 -11.66
N PRO A 94 -6.41 3.19 -10.54
CA PRO A 94 -5.88 2.43 -9.41
C PRO A 94 -6.94 1.55 -8.73
N LEU A 95 -8.22 1.75 -9.07
CA LEU A 95 -9.33 0.99 -8.53
C LEU A 95 -9.64 -0.31 -9.31
N GLY A 96 -9.02 -0.53 -10.48
CA GLY A 96 -9.27 -1.71 -11.33
C GLY A 96 -10.44 -1.56 -12.30
N ASP A 97 -10.87 -2.68 -12.89
CA ASP A 97 -11.80 -2.71 -14.03
C ASP A 97 -13.28 -2.48 -13.66
N ASP A 98 -13.73 -2.91 -12.47
CA ASP A 98 -15.09 -2.67 -11.96
C ASP A 98 -15.12 -2.36 -10.45
N PRO A 99 -14.69 -1.16 -10.06
CA PRO A 99 -14.70 -0.78 -8.65
C PRO A 99 -16.06 -0.23 -8.21
N HIS A 100 -16.49 -0.68 -7.03
CA HIS A 100 -17.65 -0.13 -6.31
C HIS A 100 -17.18 0.64 -5.06
N PRO A 101 -16.63 1.85 -5.23
CA PRO A 101 -16.20 2.64 -4.10
C PRO A 101 -17.40 3.07 -3.23
N ASN A 102 -17.22 3.05 -1.91
CA ASN A 102 -18.20 3.52 -0.93
C ASN A 102 -18.60 5.00 -1.10
N TRP A 103 -17.80 5.78 -1.82
CA TRP A 103 -18.03 7.19 -2.08
C TRP A 103 -18.78 7.47 -3.39
N VAL A 104 -19.14 6.45 -4.16
CA VAL A 104 -20.07 6.54 -5.30
C VAL A 104 -21.32 5.74 -4.96
N ILE A 105 -22.44 6.43 -4.80
CA ILE A 105 -23.73 5.85 -4.42
C ILE A 105 -24.66 5.96 -5.62
N ASN A 106 -25.09 4.82 -6.14
CA ASN A 106 -26.17 4.75 -7.12
C ASN A 106 -27.50 4.78 -6.38
N ASN A 107 -28.29 5.83 -6.59
CA ASN A 107 -29.58 6.00 -5.95
C ASN A 107 -30.68 5.20 -6.70
N PRO A 108 -31.77 4.82 -6.03
CA PRO A 108 -32.87 4.07 -6.64
C PRO A 108 -33.59 4.82 -7.78
N ASP A 109 -33.47 6.14 -7.81
CA ASP A 109 -34.02 7.03 -8.83
C ASP A 109 -33.18 7.07 -10.13
N GLY A 110 -32.05 6.35 -10.16
CA GLY A 110 -31.11 6.34 -11.28
C GLY A 110 -30.11 7.48 -11.28
N SER A 111 -30.09 8.34 -10.25
CA SER A 111 -29.06 9.35 -10.04
C SER A 111 -27.82 8.76 -9.38
N VAL A 112 -26.67 9.41 -9.57
CA VAL A 112 -25.39 8.99 -8.96
C VAL A 112 -24.88 10.10 -8.05
N THR A 113 -24.69 9.78 -6.77
CA THR A 113 -24.10 10.70 -5.80
C THR A 113 -22.64 10.35 -5.54
N VAL A 114 -21.77 11.31 -5.75
CA VAL A 114 -20.33 11.18 -5.59
C VAL A 114 -19.86 12.04 -4.43
N SER A 115 -19.36 11.42 -3.36
CA SER A 115 -18.74 12.11 -2.23
C SER A 115 -17.24 12.31 -2.47
N VAL A 116 -16.87 13.54 -2.82
CA VAL A 116 -15.47 13.90 -3.13
C VAL A 116 -14.66 14.07 -1.84
N SER A 117 -15.24 14.66 -0.80
CA SER A 117 -14.61 14.76 0.52
C SER A 117 -15.67 14.91 1.62
N GLY A 118 -16.07 13.78 2.21
CA GLY A 118 -17.12 13.73 3.24
C GLY A 118 -18.46 14.30 2.77
N THR A 119 -19.23 14.85 3.69
CA THR A 119 -20.54 15.48 3.41
C THR A 119 -20.45 16.92 2.90
N GLY A 120 -19.28 17.57 3.04
CA GLY A 120 -19.11 18.99 2.67
C GLY A 120 -18.76 19.23 1.21
N ARG A 121 -18.42 18.18 0.44
CA ARG A 121 -18.10 18.25 -0.99
C ARG A 121 -18.72 17.05 -1.71
N THR A 122 -19.87 17.25 -2.32
CA THR A 122 -20.65 16.20 -3.00
C THR A 122 -21.08 16.65 -4.39
N VAL A 123 -21.22 15.69 -5.29
CA VAL A 123 -21.71 15.88 -6.65
C VAL A 123 -22.86 14.91 -6.87
N ALA A 124 -24.06 15.40 -7.09
CA ALA A 124 -25.21 14.58 -7.46
C ALA A 124 -25.45 14.73 -8.96
N VAL A 125 -25.29 13.64 -9.70
CA VAL A 125 -25.47 13.57 -11.16
C VAL A 125 -26.81 12.92 -11.46
N SER A 126 -27.69 13.64 -12.14
CA SER A 126 -28.97 13.15 -12.68
C SER A 126 -28.97 13.25 -14.21
N LYS A 127 -30.03 12.77 -14.86
CA LYS A 127 -30.18 12.82 -16.33
C LYS A 127 -30.25 14.25 -16.87
N THR A 128 -30.87 15.17 -16.13
CA THR A 128 -31.16 16.54 -16.59
C THR A 128 -30.40 17.60 -15.82
N GLU A 129 -29.87 17.28 -14.64
CA GLU A 129 -29.24 18.23 -13.74
C GLU A 129 -28.09 17.59 -12.99
N THR A 130 -27.01 18.33 -12.78
CA THR A 130 -25.91 17.99 -11.89
C THR A 130 -25.79 19.04 -10.81
N THR A 131 -26.04 18.66 -9.55
CA THR A 131 -25.87 19.55 -8.40
C THR A 131 -24.48 19.35 -7.78
N VAL A 132 -23.68 20.43 -7.76
CA VAL A 132 -22.37 20.45 -7.10
C VAL A 132 -22.49 21.19 -5.77
N THR A 133 -22.20 20.51 -4.67
CA THR A 133 -22.15 21.10 -3.33
C THR A 133 -20.71 21.26 -2.89
N ALA A 134 -20.29 22.49 -2.63
CA ALA A 134 -18.95 22.80 -2.15
C ALA A 134 -18.96 24.06 -1.29
N ARG A 135 -18.11 24.11 -0.26
CA ARG A 135 -17.97 25.29 0.64
C ARG A 135 -19.30 25.75 1.27
N GLY A 136 -20.22 24.81 1.51
CA GLY A 136 -21.55 25.08 2.08
C GLY A 136 -22.58 25.65 1.10
N VAL A 137 -22.26 25.71 -0.20
CA VAL A 137 -23.16 26.19 -1.26
C VAL A 137 -23.42 25.05 -2.24
N SER A 138 -24.69 24.82 -2.57
CA SER A 138 -25.13 23.88 -3.59
C SER A 138 -25.51 24.65 -4.85
N VAL A 139 -24.88 24.31 -5.97
CA VAL A 139 -25.09 24.96 -7.26
C VAL A 139 -25.62 23.92 -8.25
N PRO A 140 -26.87 24.05 -8.71
CA PRO A 140 -27.42 23.20 -9.75
C PRO A 140 -26.92 23.63 -11.13
N VAL A 141 -26.53 22.65 -11.95
CA VAL A 141 -26.09 22.83 -13.34
C VAL A 141 -27.02 22.00 -14.22
N GLU A 142 -27.75 22.66 -15.12
CA GLU A 142 -28.66 22.01 -16.05
C GLU A 142 -27.90 21.41 -17.24
N VAL A 143 -28.23 20.17 -17.59
CA VAL A 143 -27.56 19.36 -18.63
C VAL A 143 -28.58 18.79 -19.64
N SER A 144 -29.80 19.34 -19.70
CA SER A 144 -30.94 18.70 -20.37
C SER A 144 -30.87 18.55 -21.90
N SER A 145 -30.22 19.44 -22.66
CA SER A 145 -30.11 19.34 -24.14
C SER A 145 -29.30 20.47 -24.81
N GLY A 146 -28.17 20.86 -24.22
CA GLY A 146 -27.31 21.91 -24.77
C GLY A 146 -26.10 22.18 -23.90
N ALA A 147 -25.37 23.26 -24.19
CA ALA A 147 -24.27 23.71 -23.33
C ALA A 147 -24.71 23.77 -21.85
N PRO A 148 -23.93 23.22 -20.92
CA PRO A 148 -24.29 23.16 -19.51
C PRO A 148 -24.48 24.56 -18.94
N LYS A 149 -25.61 24.81 -18.28
CA LYS A 149 -25.96 26.13 -17.72
C LYS A 149 -26.03 26.08 -16.21
N VAL A 150 -25.31 26.99 -15.57
CA VAL A 150 -25.37 27.17 -14.12
C VAL A 150 -26.66 27.91 -13.75
N ILE A 151 -27.47 27.32 -12.88
CA ILE A 151 -28.69 27.95 -12.39
C ILE A 151 -28.32 28.77 -11.15
N GLY A 152 -28.41 30.10 -11.26
CA GLY A 152 -28.16 31.04 -10.17
C GLY A 152 -26.79 31.74 -10.24
N PRO A 153 -26.34 32.37 -9.14
CA PRO A 153 -25.08 33.10 -9.14
C PRO A 153 -23.89 32.15 -9.24
N VAL A 154 -23.01 32.37 -10.22
CA VAL A 154 -21.78 31.57 -10.40
C VAL A 154 -20.78 31.92 -9.29
N PRO A 155 -20.42 30.99 -8.40
CA PRO A 155 -19.43 31.26 -7.36
C PRO A 155 -18.02 31.36 -7.93
N SER A 156 -17.10 32.02 -7.22
CA SER A 156 -15.71 32.22 -7.68
C SER A 156 -14.89 30.94 -7.88
N TRP A 157 -15.37 29.81 -7.37
CA TRP A 157 -14.75 28.49 -7.54
C TRP A 157 -15.30 27.70 -8.73
N MET A 158 -16.25 28.27 -9.47
CA MET A 158 -16.82 27.69 -10.67
C MET A 158 -16.47 28.57 -11.87
N THR A 159 -15.97 27.95 -12.94
CA THR A 159 -15.66 28.61 -14.21
C THR A 159 -16.57 28.03 -15.28
N VAL A 160 -17.36 28.89 -15.91
CA VAL A 160 -18.28 28.52 -16.99
C VAL A 160 -17.60 28.80 -18.32
N TYR A 161 -17.42 27.76 -19.12
CA TYR A 161 -17.00 27.84 -20.53
C TYR A 161 -18.22 27.63 -21.43
N ASP A 162 -18.03 27.82 -22.74
CA ASP A 162 -19.12 27.70 -23.72
C ASP A 162 -19.71 26.29 -23.81
N ASP A 163 -18.92 25.25 -23.56
CA ASP A 163 -19.31 23.83 -23.69
C ASP A 163 -19.13 23.00 -22.41
N ASN A 164 -18.61 23.62 -21.34
CA ASN A 164 -18.20 22.93 -20.12
C ASN A 164 -18.26 23.84 -18.89
N VAL A 165 -18.68 23.29 -17.75
CA VAL A 165 -18.59 23.97 -16.46
C VAL A 165 -17.56 23.26 -15.60
N LEU A 166 -16.54 23.99 -15.16
CA LEU A 166 -15.50 23.49 -14.26
C LEU A 166 -15.75 23.99 -12.84
N ALA A 167 -15.87 23.07 -11.88
CA ALA A 167 -15.95 23.38 -10.46
C ALA A 167 -14.68 22.94 -9.73
N ASP A 168 -14.00 23.89 -9.10
CA ASP A 168 -12.80 23.67 -8.30
C ASP A 168 -13.18 23.39 -6.83
N LEU A 169 -12.95 22.14 -6.40
CA LEU A 169 -13.21 21.68 -5.03
C LEU A 169 -11.99 21.84 -4.10
N GLY A 170 -10.92 22.49 -4.59
CA GLY A 170 -9.64 22.70 -3.95
C GLY A 170 -8.77 21.45 -4.01
N PHE A 171 -8.12 21.13 -2.89
CA PHE A 171 -7.29 19.93 -2.79
C PHE A 171 -8.08 18.63 -3.04
N ALA A 172 -9.37 18.60 -2.70
CA ALA A 172 -10.23 17.43 -2.87
C ALA A 172 -10.40 16.99 -4.34
N GLY A 173 -10.15 17.90 -5.29
CA GLY A 173 -10.18 17.64 -6.73
C GLY A 173 -11.03 18.64 -7.50
N ASP A 174 -11.52 18.22 -8.65
CA ASP A 174 -12.24 19.07 -9.61
C ASP A 174 -13.38 18.30 -10.27
N VAL A 175 -14.40 19.03 -10.72
CA VAL A 175 -15.55 18.45 -11.42
C VAL A 175 -15.73 19.18 -12.72
N SER A 176 -15.72 18.45 -13.83
CA SER A 176 -15.98 18.97 -15.17
C SER A 176 -17.33 18.44 -15.64
N ILE A 177 -18.26 19.35 -15.90
CA ILE A 177 -19.63 19.04 -16.34
C ILE A 177 -19.74 19.45 -17.79
N SER A 178 -19.84 18.47 -18.68
CA SER A 178 -20.11 18.64 -20.11
C SER A 178 -21.52 18.17 -20.45
N VAL A 179 -21.95 18.39 -21.70
CA VAL A 179 -23.30 18.02 -22.17
C VAL A 179 -23.60 16.52 -22.03
N ASP A 180 -22.65 15.65 -22.41
CA ASP A 180 -22.85 14.19 -22.45
C ASP A 180 -22.19 13.45 -21.27
N ARG A 181 -21.44 14.16 -20.44
CA ARG A 181 -20.59 13.55 -19.42
C ARG A 181 -20.29 14.47 -18.24
N VAL A 182 -20.19 13.86 -17.06
CA VAL A 182 -19.65 14.49 -15.86
C VAL A 182 -18.38 13.75 -15.47
N LYS A 183 -17.25 14.46 -15.41
CA LYS A 183 -15.98 13.92 -14.92
C LYS A 183 -15.73 14.44 -13.52
N VAL A 184 -15.62 13.54 -12.56
CA VAL A 184 -15.27 13.91 -11.18
C VAL A 184 -13.85 13.45 -10.94
N ARG A 185 -12.92 14.38 -10.73
CA ARG A 185 -11.58 14.07 -10.22
C ARG A 185 -11.63 14.14 -8.70
N LYS A 186 -11.40 13.02 -8.03
CA LYS A 186 -11.20 12.95 -6.59
C LYS A 186 -9.72 12.74 -6.30
N ARG A 187 -9.12 13.65 -5.53
CA ARG A 187 -7.73 13.58 -5.10
C ARG A 187 -7.63 13.01 -3.69
N PHE A 188 -6.69 12.10 -3.52
CA PHE A 188 -6.37 11.46 -2.25
C PHE A 188 -4.97 11.87 -1.81
N LEU A 189 -4.78 12.08 -0.51
CA LEU A 189 -3.43 12.24 0.05
C LEU A 189 -2.74 10.87 0.02
N GLY A 190 -1.59 10.79 -0.64
CA GLY A 190 -0.80 9.57 -0.72
C GLY A 190 0.57 9.89 -1.28
N TRP A 191 1.61 9.72 -0.46
CA TRP A 191 2.99 9.81 -0.92
C TRP A 191 3.32 8.53 -1.69
N ALA A 192 2.99 8.57 -2.98
CA ALA A 192 3.40 7.65 -4.03
C ALA A 192 3.41 6.14 -3.70
N ASN A 193 2.32 5.40 -3.98
CA ASN A 193 2.35 3.97 -4.30
C ASN A 193 3.00 2.95 -3.32
N PHE A 194 3.42 3.32 -2.10
CA PHE A 194 4.32 2.46 -1.33
C PHE A 194 3.83 1.86 0.00
N VAL A 195 2.68 2.26 0.57
CA VAL A 195 2.31 1.72 1.91
C VAL A 195 0.88 1.18 2.02
N PHE A 196 -0.07 1.59 1.17
CA PHE A 196 -1.43 1.06 1.24
C PHE A 196 -1.92 0.58 -0.13
N ASP A 197 -1.98 -0.74 -0.26
CA ASP A 197 -2.86 -1.41 -1.23
C ASP A 197 -4.27 -0.81 -1.14
N THR A 198 -4.95 -0.62 -2.27
CA THR A 198 -6.32 -0.09 -2.33
C THR A 198 -7.35 -1.01 -1.67
N GLN A 199 -6.94 -2.23 -1.30
CA GLN A 199 -7.71 -3.19 -0.50
C GLN A 199 -7.36 -3.19 1.01
N SER A 200 -6.53 -2.25 1.47
CA SER A 200 -6.03 -2.23 2.85
C SER A 200 -6.99 -1.50 3.81
N PRO A 201 -7.25 -2.02 5.04
CA PRO A 201 -8.07 -1.36 6.08
C PRO A 201 -7.54 0.00 6.58
N PHE A 202 -6.37 0.42 6.11
CA PHE A 202 -5.77 1.71 6.39
C PHE A 202 -6.10 2.77 5.32
N PHE A 203 -6.80 2.37 4.26
CA PHE A 203 -7.39 3.31 3.31
C PHE A 203 -8.36 4.24 4.06
N ASP A 204 -8.26 5.55 3.83
CA ASP A 204 -8.99 6.63 4.53
C ASP A 204 -8.56 7.01 5.97
N LYS A 205 -7.45 6.50 6.53
CA LYS A 205 -6.96 6.97 7.85
C LYS A 205 -6.03 8.19 7.76
N PRO A 206 -6.20 9.23 8.60
CA PRO A 206 -5.32 10.39 8.64
C PRO A 206 -3.90 10.01 9.10
N VAL A 207 -2.89 10.66 8.52
CA VAL A 207 -1.45 10.38 8.70
C VAL A 207 -1.02 10.29 10.17
N GLY A 208 -1.63 11.09 11.05
CA GLY A 208 -1.33 11.07 12.49
C GLY A 208 -1.83 9.83 13.24
N GLU A 209 -2.96 9.25 12.80
CA GLU A 209 -3.51 8.02 13.38
C GLU A 209 -2.68 6.81 12.96
N VAL A 210 -2.20 6.79 11.71
CA VAL A 210 -1.26 5.76 11.21
C VAL A 210 0.06 5.79 11.98
N LEU A 211 0.62 6.98 12.24
CA LEU A 211 1.84 7.12 13.05
C LEU A 211 1.62 6.67 14.50
N SER A 212 0.47 6.95 15.10
CA SER A 212 0.12 6.45 16.43
C SER A 212 -0.12 4.94 16.45
N LEU A 213 -0.70 4.35 15.41
CA LEU A 213 -0.84 2.89 15.26
C LEU A 213 0.52 2.20 15.09
N ILE A 214 1.46 2.81 14.38
CA ILE A 214 2.84 2.30 14.23
C ILE A 214 3.62 2.39 15.55
N VAL A 215 3.39 3.43 16.35
CA VAL A 215 4.16 3.70 17.58
C VAL A 215 3.51 3.10 18.83
N SER A 216 2.18 2.89 18.83
CA SER A 216 1.41 2.55 20.03
C SER A 216 0.10 1.77 19.79
N GLY A 217 -0.13 1.28 18.56
CA GLY A 217 -1.36 0.56 18.23
C GLY A 217 -1.42 -0.85 18.84
N PRO A 218 -2.59 -1.32 19.30
CA PRO A 218 -2.82 -2.74 19.56
C PRO A 218 -2.56 -3.54 18.28
N GLU A 219 -1.86 -4.66 18.40
CA GLU A 219 -1.57 -5.56 17.29
C GLU A 219 -2.88 -5.93 16.57
N LEU A 220 -3.02 -5.50 15.31
CA LEU A 220 -4.12 -5.95 14.46
C LEU A 220 -3.77 -7.37 14.00
N THR A 221 -3.96 -8.34 14.88
CA THR A 221 -3.89 -9.75 14.51
C THR A 221 -5.04 -10.01 13.53
N ARG A 222 -4.77 -9.88 12.23
CA ARG A 222 -5.49 -10.69 11.25
C ARG A 222 -5.31 -12.13 11.76
N PRO A 223 -6.37 -12.91 12.06
CA PRO A 223 -6.17 -14.33 12.27
C PRO A 223 -5.62 -14.89 10.96
N ILE A 224 -4.30 -15.00 10.90
CA ILE A 224 -3.56 -15.69 9.87
C ILE A 224 -3.98 -17.15 10.07
N GLN A 225 -5.03 -17.57 9.36
CA GLN A 225 -5.50 -18.96 9.25
C GLN A 225 -4.92 -19.72 8.01
N PRO A 226 -3.72 -19.44 7.45
CA PRO A 226 -3.24 -20.16 6.27
C PRO A 226 -2.89 -21.60 6.62
N VAL A 227 -2.31 -21.88 7.79
CA VAL A 227 -1.85 -23.24 8.12
C VAL A 227 -3.03 -24.19 8.35
N ALA A 228 -4.09 -23.73 9.01
CA ALA A 228 -5.31 -24.52 9.20
C ALA A 228 -6.04 -24.77 7.86
N ARG A 229 -6.18 -23.75 7.01
CA ARG A 229 -6.80 -23.90 5.68
C ARG A 229 -5.98 -24.76 4.73
N ILE A 230 -4.64 -24.65 4.73
CA ILE A 230 -3.78 -25.48 3.87
C ILE A 230 -3.91 -26.96 4.28
N ARG A 231 -3.90 -27.26 5.59
CA ARG A 231 -4.13 -28.62 6.09
C ARG A 231 -5.51 -29.14 5.69
N GLN A 232 -6.54 -28.33 5.85
CA GLN A 232 -7.92 -28.71 5.52
C GLN A 232 -8.13 -28.89 4.01
N CYS A 233 -7.44 -28.09 3.18
CA CYS A 233 -7.43 -28.22 1.72
C CYS A 233 -6.70 -29.49 1.27
N LEU A 234 -5.54 -29.80 1.87
CA LEU A 234 -4.79 -31.04 1.61
C LEU A 234 -5.59 -32.29 2.02
N GLU A 235 -6.28 -32.26 3.17
CA GLU A 235 -7.16 -33.35 3.57
C GLU A 235 -8.34 -33.53 2.62
N GLN A 236 -8.97 -32.44 2.18
CA GLN A 236 -10.05 -32.49 1.20
C GLN A 236 -9.58 -33.06 -0.14
N GLN A 237 -8.40 -32.66 -0.62
CA GLN A 237 -7.81 -33.24 -1.83
C GLN A 237 -7.46 -34.73 -1.65
N ARG A 238 -6.92 -35.12 -0.50
CA ARG A 238 -6.62 -36.53 -0.19
C ARG A 238 -7.90 -37.38 -0.19
N LEU A 239 -8.96 -36.91 0.45
CA LEU A 239 -10.25 -37.60 0.50
C LEU A 239 -10.95 -37.65 -0.86
N ALA A 240 -10.82 -36.60 -1.67
CA ALA A 240 -11.33 -36.59 -3.04
C ALA A 240 -10.57 -37.58 -3.94
N ALA A 241 -9.25 -37.70 -3.77
CA ALA A 241 -8.44 -38.69 -4.49
C ALA A 241 -8.82 -40.13 -4.10
N TRP A 242 -9.02 -40.41 -2.81
CA TRP A 242 -9.50 -41.73 -2.36
C TRP A 242 -10.89 -42.05 -2.89
N ARG A 243 -11.84 -41.10 -2.90
CA ARG A 243 -13.17 -41.32 -3.48
C ARG A 243 -13.13 -41.62 -4.98
N ARG A 244 -12.23 -40.98 -5.74
CA ARG A 244 -12.04 -41.31 -7.16
C ARG A 244 -11.46 -42.71 -7.37
N LEU A 245 -10.54 -43.14 -6.49
CA LEU A 245 -9.98 -44.50 -6.56
C LEU A 245 -11.03 -45.55 -6.24
N ASP A 246 -11.89 -45.32 -5.23
CA ASP A 246 -13.01 -46.23 -4.91
C ASP A 246 -14.03 -46.31 -6.05
N GLN A 247 -14.29 -45.20 -6.76
CA GLN A 247 -15.16 -45.21 -7.95
C GLN A 247 -14.52 -45.83 -9.19
N ALA A 248 -13.19 -45.88 -9.25
CA ALA A 248 -12.44 -46.40 -10.39
C ALA A 248 -12.11 -47.90 -10.28
N VAL A 249 -12.43 -48.55 -9.15
CA VAL A 249 -12.32 -50.01 -9.00
C VAL A 249 -13.71 -50.62 -9.20
N PRO A 250 -13.99 -51.24 -10.36
CA PRO A 250 -15.24 -51.98 -10.55
C PRO A 250 -15.23 -53.19 -9.63
N ASP A 251 -16.33 -53.41 -8.91
CA ASP A 251 -16.55 -54.61 -8.10
C ASP A 251 -16.64 -55.86 -9.01
N HIS A 252 -15.49 -56.41 -9.37
CA HIS A 252 -15.39 -57.73 -9.99
C HIS A 252 -15.33 -58.80 -8.88
N ARG A 253 -16.43 -58.93 -8.13
CA ARG A 253 -16.74 -60.17 -7.39
C ARG A 253 -18.16 -60.64 -7.68
N HIS A 254 -18.42 -60.99 -8.93
CA HIS A 254 -19.44 -61.97 -9.26
C HIS A 254 -18.92 -63.01 -10.25
N GLY A 255 -18.80 -64.24 -9.77
CA GLY A 255 -18.79 -65.46 -10.56
C GLY A 255 -17.42 -65.99 -10.93
N LEU A 256 -16.98 -67.07 -10.27
CA LEU A 256 -16.51 -68.34 -10.87
C LEU A 256 -16.14 -69.34 -9.73
N PRO A 257 -16.16 -70.66 -9.99
CA PRO A 257 -16.92 -71.62 -9.17
C PRO A 257 -16.14 -72.29 -8.03
N ARG A 258 -16.91 -72.89 -7.11
CA ARG A 258 -16.45 -73.76 -6.02
C ARG A 258 -15.64 -74.95 -6.54
N HIS A 259 -14.36 -74.99 -6.22
CA HIS A 259 -13.66 -76.25 -5.96
C HIS A 259 -12.82 -76.13 -4.69
N ALA A 260 -12.98 -77.13 -3.83
CA ALA A 260 -12.45 -77.22 -2.49
C ALA A 260 -10.92 -77.36 -2.48
N ALA A 261 -10.24 -76.55 -1.67
CA ALA A 261 -8.91 -76.89 -1.14
C ALA A 261 -8.67 -76.20 0.21
N ARG A 262 -8.83 -77.00 1.27
CA ARG A 262 -8.18 -76.94 2.60
C ARG A 262 -7.74 -75.58 3.16
N ARG A 263 -8.45 -75.13 4.21
CA ARG A 263 -7.82 -74.43 5.34
C ARG A 263 -6.88 -75.39 6.07
N PRO A 264 -5.73 -74.91 6.53
CA PRO A 264 -5.33 -75.17 7.90
C PRO A 264 -5.34 -73.86 8.69
N ALA A 265 -6.00 -73.93 9.84
CA ALA A 265 -5.91 -72.96 10.89
C ALA A 265 -4.55 -73.06 11.60
N GLY A 266 -4.10 -71.92 12.13
CA GLY A 266 -3.14 -71.87 13.23
C GLY A 266 -1.73 -71.44 12.82
N LEU A 267 -1.37 -70.21 13.16
CA LEU A 267 -0.28 -69.92 14.09
C LEU A 267 -0.15 -68.40 14.29
N SER A 268 -0.68 -67.98 15.43
CA SER A 268 0.01 -67.17 16.44
C SER A 268 0.70 -65.87 16.04
N ALA A 269 0.18 -64.81 16.66
CA ALA A 269 0.91 -63.77 17.36
C ALA A 269 2.43 -63.99 17.55
N GLY A 270 3.20 -62.95 17.27
CA GLY A 270 4.52 -62.77 17.86
C GLY A 270 5.53 -62.13 16.93
N LEU A 271 5.61 -60.79 16.92
CA LEU A 271 6.89 -60.07 16.92
C LEU A 271 6.68 -58.55 17.11
N LEU A 272 6.26 -58.21 18.32
CA LEU A 272 6.71 -57.00 19.01
C LEU A 272 8.13 -57.28 19.54
N ARG A 273 9.18 -56.82 18.84
CA ARG A 273 10.48 -56.47 19.46
C ARG A 273 11.46 -55.89 18.42
N ARG A 274 12.01 -54.71 18.76
CA ARG A 274 12.92 -53.79 18.02
C ARG A 274 12.12 -52.66 17.36
N ALA A 275 12.15 -51.40 17.80
CA ALA A 275 13.18 -50.71 18.57
C ALA A 275 12.54 -49.65 19.49
N GLN A 276 12.58 -49.90 20.79
CA GLN A 276 12.58 -48.88 21.84
C GLN A 276 13.95 -48.99 22.50
N HIS A 277 14.89 -48.14 22.11
CA HIS A 277 16.08 -47.77 22.89
C HIS A 277 16.75 -46.57 22.20
N HIS A 278 16.36 -45.36 22.61
CA HIS A 278 17.25 -44.25 22.98
C HIS A 278 16.46 -42.94 23.05
N ALA A 279 15.88 -42.68 24.23
CA ALA A 279 15.55 -41.35 24.68
C ALA A 279 16.05 -41.26 26.13
N GLU A 280 17.22 -40.63 26.32
CA GLU A 280 17.79 -40.28 27.63
C GLU A 280 17.44 -38.82 27.92
N PRO A 281 16.80 -38.49 29.05
CA PRO A 281 16.68 -37.13 29.54
C PRO A 281 17.75 -36.86 30.61
N ARG A 282 18.51 -35.77 30.49
CA ARG A 282 19.27 -35.22 31.63
C ARG A 282 18.67 -33.90 32.06
N GLY A 283 18.09 -33.93 33.26
CA GLY A 283 17.86 -32.73 34.06
C GLY A 283 19.17 -32.16 34.59
N GLN A 284 19.20 -30.84 34.76
CA GLN A 284 20.19 -30.15 35.59
C GLN A 284 19.55 -29.79 36.94
N PRO A 285 20.27 -29.95 38.06
CA PRO A 285 19.76 -29.71 39.40
C PRO A 285 19.90 -28.25 39.82
N GLY A 286 19.10 -27.89 40.83
CA GLY A 286 19.10 -26.57 41.46
C GLY A 286 20.37 -26.26 42.25
N ALA A 287 20.55 -24.97 42.52
CA ALA A 287 21.49 -24.44 43.50
C ALA A 287 20.73 -23.47 44.43
N GLU A 288 20.52 -23.91 45.67
CA GLU A 288 20.29 -23.04 46.82
C GLU A 288 21.63 -22.83 47.55
N ALA A 289 21.86 -21.56 47.90
CA ALA A 289 22.39 -21.04 49.17
C ALA A 289 23.86 -21.26 49.64
N SER A 290 24.43 -20.11 50.05
CA SER A 290 25.31 -19.84 51.20
C SER A 290 26.83 -19.82 51.00
N LEU A 291 27.40 -18.60 50.92
CA LEU A 291 28.32 -18.00 51.91
C LEU A 291 28.56 -16.51 51.58
#